data_AF-A0A9D7QRT7-F1
#
_entry.id   AF-A0A9D7QRT7-F1
#
_cell.length_a   1.000
_cell.length_b   1.000
_cell.length_c   1.000
_cell.angle_alpha   90.00
_cell.angle_beta   90.00
_cell.angle_gamma   90.00
#
_symmetry.space_group_name_H-M   'P 1'
#
loop_
_entity.id
_entity.type
_entity.pdbx_description
1 polymer ?
#
loop_
_entity_poly.entity_id
_entity_poly.type
_entity_poly.pdbx_seq_one_letter_code
_entity_poly.pdbx_strand_id
1 'polypeptide(L)'
;MSKIKLKRGFKANAERMAIQYRKDLEIHPCGPLCAFKLADFLKVPVYQATQFLTQPEYITLLSNNCEWSALTMTNVAGVKIILHNPYSSEARQQSDLMHELAHIICNMNTTGIAKRKGSTSK
;
A
#
# COMPACT_ATOMS: atom_id res chain seq x y z
N MET A 1 -6.92 18.79 16.27
CA MET A 1 -7.00 17.48 15.57
C MET A 1 -7.41 16.41 16.58
N SER A 2 -8.52 15.71 16.36
CA SER A 2 -8.91 14.58 17.20
C SER A 2 -7.88 13.46 17.04
N LYS A 3 -7.37 12.94 18.15
CA LYS A 3 -6.39 11.84 18.14
C LYS A 3 -7.08 10.59 17.60
N ILE A 4 -6.76 10.19 16.36
CA ILE A 4 -7.26 8.95 15.77
C ILE A 4 -6.83 7.80 16.70
N LYS A 5 -7.81 7.11 17.30
CA LYS A 5 -7.56 5.92 18.12
C LYS A 5 -7.61 4.70 17.21
N LEU A 6 -6.46 4.08 16.99
CA LEU A 6 -6.38 2.77 16.35
C LEU A 6 -7.12 1.72 17.20
N LYS A 7 -7.75 0.74 16.56
CA LYS A 7 -8.41 -0.38 17.25
C LYS A 7 -7.41 -1.09 18.16
N ARG A 8 -7.83 -1.46 19.38
CA ARG A 8 -7.00 -2.27 20.28
C ARG A 8 -6.53 -3.55 19.55
N GLY A 9 -5.23 -3.83 19.61
CA GLY A 9 -4.62 -4.97 18.93
C GLY A 9 -4.17 -4.72 17.49
N PHE A 10 -4.40 -3.52 16.92
CA PHE A 10 -3.95 -3.18 15.55
C PHE A 10 -2.43 -3.39 15.38
N LYS A 11 -1.61 -2.84 16.28
CA LYS A 11 -0.14 -2.98 16.23
C LYS A 11 0.31 -4.44 16.28
N ALA A 12 -0.21 -5.21 17.24
CA ALA A 12 0.10 -6.63 17.36
C ALA A 12 -0.35 -7.43 16.12
N ASN A 13 -1.45 -7.03 15.47
CA ASN A 13 -1.86 -7.63 14.22
C ASN A 13 -0.91 -7.30 13.07
N ALA A 14 -0.51 -6.04 12.94
CA ALA A 14 0.47 -5.63 11.93
C ALA A 14 1.81 -6.37 12.09
N GLU A 15 2.30 -6.53 13.32
CA GLU A 15 3.52 -7.30 13.61
C GLU A 15 3.37 -8.78 13.22
N ARG A 16 2.25 -9.42 13.58
CA ARG A 16 1.96 -10.82 13.19
C ARG A 16 1.91 -10.98 11.66
N MET A 17 1.27 -10.05 10.96
CA MET A 17 1.22 -10.08 9.49
C MET A 17 2.61 -9.89 8.88
N ALA A 18 3.43 -8.99 9.42
CA ALA A 18 4.79 -8.78 8.95
C ALA A 18 5.69 -10.02 9.14
N ILE A 19 5.49 -10.78 10.22
CA ILE A 19 6.18 -12.06 10.43
C ILE A 19 5.67 -13.10 9.42
N GLN A 20 4.35 -13.18 9.23
CA GLN A 20 3.74 -14.13 8.31
C GLN A 20 4.20 -13.90 6.87
N TYR A 21 4.18 -12.66 6.37
CA TYR A 21 4.66 -12.36 5.01
C TYR A 21 6.15 -12.65 4.82
N ARG A 22 6.99 -12.44 5.83
CA ARG A 22 8.39 -12.87 5.75
C ARG A 22 8.49 -14.37 5.61
N LYS A 23 7.73 -15.13 6.41
CA LYS A 23 7.68 -16.59 6.29
C LYS A 23 7.20 -17.04 4.91
N ASP A 24 6.13 -16.43 4.40
CA ASP A 24 5.54 -16.79 3.09
C ASP A 24 6.47 -16.48 1.92
N LEU A 25 7.33 -15.46 2.08
CA LEU A 25 8.37 -15.09 1.11
C LEU A 25 9.72 -15.76 1.39
N GLU A 26 9.77 -16.73 2.32
CA GLU A 26 10.99 -17.46 2.71
C GLU A 26 12.13 -16.53 3.19
N ILE A 27 11.77 -15.40 3.79
CA ILE A 27 12.67 -14.44 4.42
C ILE A 27 12.79 -14.78 5.91
N HIS A 28 14.00 -14.68 6.46
CA HIS A 28 14.21 -14.78 7.90
C HIS A 28 13.25 -13.84 8.66
N PRO A 29 12.67 -14.21 9.82
CA PRO A 29 11.67 -13.39 10.53
C PRO A 29 12.10 -11.96 10.85
N CYS A 30 13.40 -11.72 10.98
CA CYS A 30 14.00 -10.39 11.20
C CYS A 30 14.64 -9.77 9.94
N GLY A 31 14.54 -10.44 8.79
CA GLY A 31 15.12 -9.97 7.53
C GLY A 31 14.34 -8.80 6.91
N PRO A 32 14.95 -8.04 5.98
CA PRO A 32 14.28 -6.97 5.28
C PRO A 32 13.17 -7.53 4.39
N LEU A 33 11.97 -6.97 4.52
CA LEU A 33 10.81 -7.31 3.68
C LEU A 33 10.73 -6.30 2.52
N CYS A 34 11.13 -6.72 1.33
CA CYS A 34 11.07 -5.89 0.13
C CYS A 34 9.61 -5.62 -0.28
N ALA A 35 9.24 -4.35 -0.41
CA ALA A 35 7.89 -3.92 -0.74
C ALA A 35 7.47 -4.39 -2.15
N PHE A 36 8.38 -4.35 -3.13
CA PHE A 36 8.09 -4.80 -4.49
C PHE A 36 7.84 -6.31 -4.57
N LYS A 37 8.65 -7.12 -3.85
CA LYS A 37 8.43 -8.57 -3.76
C LYS A 37 7.10 -8.89 -3.07
N LEU A 38 6.76 -8.16 -2.02
CA LEU A 38 5.48 -8.32 -1.35
C LEU A 38 4.30 -7.95 -2.28
N ALA A 39 4.41 -6.86 -3.04
CA ALA A 39 3.38 -6.46 -4.00
C ALA A 39 3.14 -7.56 -5.05
N ASP A 40 4.20 -8.13 -5.63
CA ASP A 40 4.08 -9.23 -6.59
C ASP A 40 3.47 -10.51 -5.97
N PHE A 41 3.87 -10.84 -4.74
CA PHE A 41 3.27 -11.96 -4.00
C PHE A 41 1.77 -11.76 -3.77
N LEU A 42 1.37 -10.55 -3.39
CA LEU A 42 -0.03 -10.17 -3.19
C LEU A 42 -0.79 -9.91 -4.51
N LYS A 43 -0.13 -10.06 -5.66
CA LYS A 43 -0.69 -9.79 -7.00
C LYS A 43 -1.26 -8.37 -7.11
N VAL A 44 -0.59 -7.41 -6.50
CA VAL A 44 -0.89 -5.98 -6.62
C VAL A 44 0.03 -5.39 -7.70
N PRO A 45 -0.51 -4.98 -8.86
CA PRO A 45 0.30 -4.35 -9.90
C PRO A 45 0.89 -3.02 -9.41
N VAL A 46 2.18 -2.83 -9.68
CA VAL A 46 2.93 -1.61 -9.36
C VAL A 46 3.46 -1.03 -10.65
N TYR A 47 3.24 0.28 -10.85
CA TYR A 47 3.70 1.00 -12.01
C TYR A 47 4.48 2.26 -11.60
N GLN A 48 5.45 2.63 -12.43
CA GLN A 48 6.10 3.92 -12.31
C GLN A 48 5.20 5.00 -12.88
N ALA A 49 5.11 6.16 -12.22
CA ALA A 49 4.32 7.28 -12.71
C ALA A 49 4.72 7.72 -14.13
N THR A 50 6.00 7.60 -14.47
CA THR A 50 6.58 7.92 -15.78
C THR A 50 6.10 7.03 -16.92
N GLN A 51 5.45 5.89 -16.62
CA GLN A 51 4.78 5.08 -17.64
C GLN A 51 3.51 5.74 -18.19
N PHE A 52 2.95 6.72 -17.45
CA PHE A 52 1.72 7.42 -17.82
C PHE A 52 1.95 8.92 -18.02
N LEU A 53 2.81 9.51 -17.19
CA LEU A 53 3.17 10.93 -17.24
C LEU A 53 4.44 11.10 -18.07
N THR A 54 4.28 11.18 -19.40
CA THR A 54 5.42 11.25 -20.34
C THR A 54 5.80 12.66 -20.76
N GLN A 55 4.97 13.66 -20.46
CA GLN A 55 5.24 15.04 -20.86
C GLN A 55 6.40 15.62 -20.04
N PRO A 56 7.38 16.33 -20.65
CA PRO A 56 8.58 16.82 -19.97
C PRO A 56 8.30 17.64 -18.71
N GLU A 57 7.24 18.43 -18.69
CA GLU A 57 6.80 19.22 -17.54
C GLU A 57 6.45 18.35 -16.33
N TYR A 58 5.77 17.22 -16.53
CA TYR A 58 5.41 16.31 -15.45
C TYR A 58 6.60 15.50 -14.97
N ILE A 59 7.49 15.10 -15.89
CA ILE A 59 8.75 14.46 -15.53
C ILE A 59 9.59 15.39 -14.64
N THR A 60 9.73 16.65 -15.05
CA THR A 60 10.46 17.68 -14.28
C THR A 60 9.84 17.91 -12.91
N LEU A 61 8.51 17.94 -12.83
CA LEU A 61 7.79 18.08 -11.57
C LEU A 61 8.05 16.88 -10.64
N LEU A 62 8.05 15.66 -11.17
CA LEU A 62 8.29 14.44 -10.38
C LEU A 62 9.74 14.35 -9.86
N SER A 63 10.72 14.83 -10.64
CA SER A 63 12.14 14.78 -10.27
C SER A 63 12.57 15.87 -9.28
N ASN A 64 11.90 17.02 -9.26
CA ASN A 64 12.35 18.20 -8.51
C ASN A 64 11.68 18.33 -7.13
N ASN A 65 12.02 17.43 -6.19
CA ASN A 65 11.46 17.43 -4.83
C ASN A 65 9.92 17.44 -4.81
N CYS A 66 9.31 16.65 -5.69
CA CYS A 66 7.87 16.46 -5.69
C CYS A 66 7.38 15.97 -4.31
N GLU A 67 6.37 16.64 -3.75
CA GLU A 67 5.73 16.18 -2.51
C GLU A 67 4.97 14.85 -2.72
N TRP A 68 4.63 14.52 -3.97
CA TRP A 68 3.97 13.28 -4.32
C TRP A 68 4.98 12.13 -4.46
N SER A 69 4.69 11.02 -3.75
CA SER A 69 5.57 9.84 -3.72
C SER A 69 4.93 8.56 -4.26
N ALA A 70 3.71 8.22 -3.83
CA ALA A 70 2.96 7.09 -4.35
C ALA A 70 1.45 7.28 -4.17
N LEU A 71 0.66 6.46 -4.86
CA LEU A 71 -0.79 6.43 -4.75
C LEU A 71 -1.34 5.04 -5.07
N THR A 72 -2.21 4.53 -4.19
CA THR A 72 -3.10 3.42 -4.50
C THR A 72 -4.38 3.91 -5.16
N MET A 73 -4.77 3.31 -6.27
CA MET A 73 -6.07 3.56 -6.92
C MET A 73 -6.72 2.26 -7.41
N THR A 74 -7.96 2.37 -7.89
CA THR A 74 -8.66 1.25 -8.53
C THR A 74 -8.79 1.57 -10.00
N ASN A 75 -8.35 0.68 -10.88
CA ASN A 75 -8.49 0.88 -12.32
C ASN A 75 -9.95 0.61 -12.77
N VAL A 76 -10.22 0.84 -14.06
CA VAL A 76 -11.54 0.63 -14.66
C VAL A 76 -12.04 -0.82 -14.59
N ALA A 77 -11.14 -1.79 -14.41
CA ALA A 77 -11.45 -3.20 -14.23
C ALA A 77 -11.69 -3.60 -12.76
N GLY A 78 -11.69 -2.64 -11.82
CA GLY A 78 -11.90 -2.91 -10.40
C GLY A 78 -10.67 -3.42 -9.65
N VAL A 79 -9.49 -3.43 -10.29
CA VAL A 79 -8.24 -3.92 -9.70
C VAL A 79 -7.52 -2.80 -8.96
N LYS A 80 -7.05 -3.08 -7.73
CA LYS A 80 -6.18 -2.17 -6.98
C LYS A 80 -4.78 -2.16 -7.59
N ILE A 81 -4.29 -0.98 -7.92
CA ILE A 81 -2.95 -0.75 -8.47
C ILE A 81 -2.23 0.31 -7.66
N ILE A 82 -0.90 0.28 -7.67
CA ILE A 82 -0.06 1.29 -7.05
C ILE A 82 0.75 2.02 -8.13
N LEU A 83 0.72 3.35 -8.10
CA LEU A 83 1.63 4.21 -8.84
C LEU A 83 2.69 4.75 -7.88
N HIS A 84 3.96 4.77 -8.27
CA HIS A 84 5.02 5.39 -7.47
C HIS A 84 5.91 6.32 -8.29
N ASN A 85 6.52 7.28 -7.61
CA ASN A 85 7.52 8.18 -8.16
C ASN A 85 8.88 7.46 -8.26
N PRO A 86 9.41 7.19 -9.47
CA PRO A 86 10.69 6.50 -9.62
C PRO A 86 11.90 7.38 -9.31
N TYR A 87 11.74 8.70 -9.16
CA TYR A 87 12.83 9.63 -8.84
C TYR A 87 13.11 9.78 -7.34
N SER A 88 12.24 9.23 -6.49
CA SER A 88 12.53 9.12 -5.05
C SER A 88 13.69 8.15 -4.80
N SER A 89 14.43 8.32 -3.70
CA SER A 89 15.50 7.37 -3.33
C SER A 89 14.96 5.95 -3.16
N GLU A 90 15.78 4.92 -3.37
CA GLU A 90 15.34 3.52 -3.26
C GLU A 90 14.70 3.22 -1.89
N ALA A 91 15.29 3.72 -0.81
CA ALA A 91 14.73 3.58 0.53
C ALA A 91 13.36 4.26 0.68
N ARG A 92 13.19 5.44 0.05
CA ARG A 92 11.91 6.16 0.03
C ARG A 92 10.86 5.40 -0.77
N GLN A 93 11.22 4.89 -1.96
CA GLN A 93 10.34 4.05 -2.77
C GLN A 93 9.87 2.79 -2.03
N GLN A 94 10.76 2.10 -1.30
CA GLN A 94 10.40 0.96 -0.46
C GLN A 94 9.39 1.36 0.62
N SER A 95 9.63 2.49 1.29
CA SER A 95 8.74 2.99 2.35
C SER A 95 7.38 3.43 1.82
N ASP A 96 7.34 4.10 0.68
CA ASP A 96 6.10 4.57 0.04
C ASP A 96 5.28 3.39 -0.44
N LEU A 97 5.90 2.43 -1.14
CA LEU A 97 5.20 1.24 -1.60
C LEU A 97 4.67 0.40 -0.44
N MET A 98 5.44 0.25 0.64
CA MET A 98 4.97 -0.47 1.84
C MET A 98 3.80 0.26 2.53
N HIS A 99 3.79 1.59 2.52
CA HIS A 99 2.68 2.40 3.02
C HIS A 99 1.40 2.13 2.22
N GLU A 100 1.49 2.16 0.89
CA GLU A 100 0.37 1.86 -0.01
C GLU A 100 -0.12 0.41 0.12
N LEU A 101 0.78 -0.56 0.22
CA LEU A 101 0.43 -1.95 0.50
C LEU A 101 -0.29 -2.09 1.84
N ALA A 102 0.12 -1.35 2.87
CA ALA A 102 -0.56 -1.37 4.17
C ALA A 102 -2.02 -0.91 4.06
N HIS A 103 -2.33 0.09 3.22
CA HIS A 103 -3.72 0.49 2.94
C HIS A 103 -4.52 -0.64 2.30
N ILE A 104 -3.94 -1.31 1.31
CA ILE A 104 -4.60 -2.45 0.62
C ILE A 104 -4.85 -3.60 1.60
N ILE A 105 -3.82 -4.02 2.33
CA ILE A 105 -3.87 -5.11 3.30
C ILE A 105 -4.86 -4.82 4.43
N CYS A 106 -4.86 -3.59 4.95
CA CYS A 106 -5.80 -3.22 6.02
C CYS A 106 -7.24 -3.23 5.51
N ASN A 107 -7.50 -2.78 4.28
CA ASN A 107 -8.84 -2.82 3.68
C ASN A 107 -9.29 -4.24 3.33
N MET A 108 -8.39 -5.13 2.91
CA MET A 108 -8.71 -6.55 2.72
C MET A 108 -9.14 -7.23 4.03
N ASN A 109 -8.64 -6.76 5.18
CA ASN A 109 -8.98 -7.32 6.48
C ASN A 109 -10.28 -6.73 7.08
N THR A 110 -10.80 -5.61 6.57
CA THR A 110 -12.05 -5.01 7.09
C THR A 110 -13.32 -5.66 6.53
N THR A 111 -13.24 -6.42 5.44
CA THR A 111 -14.36 -7.18 4.87
C THR A 111 -14.90 -8.29 5.78
N GLY A 112 -14.20 -8.63 6.87
CA GLY A 112 -14.70 -9.53 7.92
C GLY A 112 -15.63 -8.89 8.96
N ILE A 113 -15.88 -7.57 8.91
CA ILE A 113 -16.73 -6.87 9.90
C ILE A 113 -17.71 -5.91 9.20
N ALA A 114 -18.64 -6.47 8.43
CA ALA A 114 -19.87 -5.78 8.08
C ALA A 114 -21.06 -6.74 8.27
N LYS A 115 -21.46 -6.97 9.52
CA LYS A 115 -22.85 -7.38 9.80
C LYS A 115 -23.73 -6.21 9.34
N ARG A 116 -24.40 -6.37 8.20
CA ARG A 116 -25.55 -5.53 7.81
C ARG A 116 -26.50 -5.46 9.01
N LYS A 117 -26.65 -4.28 9.62
CA LYS A 117 -27.81 -4.03 10.48
C LYS A 117 -29.00 -3.96 9.54
N GLY A 118 -29.87 -4.96 9.60
CA GLY A 118 -31.16 -4.93 8.93
C GLY A 118 -31.93 -3.70 9.39
N SER A 119 -32.43 -2.93 8.42
CA SER A 119 -33.42 -1.89 8.67
C SER A 119 -34.72 -2.58 9.07
N THR A 120 -35.05 -2.55 10.35
CA THR A 120 -36.44 -2.74 10.79
C THR A 120 -37.21 -1.48 10.43
N SER A 121 -38.00 -1.56 9.36
CA SER A 121 -39.07 -0.61 9.09
C SER A 121 -40.12 -0.72 10.21
N LYS A 122 -40.51 0.44 10.76
CA LYS A 122 -41.80 0.66 11.39
C LYS A 122 -42.49 1.77 10.61
#